data_AF-A0A9W8N396-F1
#
_entry.id   AF-A0A9W8N396-F1
#
_cell.length_a   1.000
_cell.length_b   1.000
_cell.length_c   1.000
_cell.angle_alpha   90.00
_cell.angle_beta   90.00
_cell.angle_gamma   90.00
#
_symmetry.space_group_name_H-M   'P 1'
#
loop_
_entity.id
_entity.type
_entity.pdbx_description
1 polymer ?
#
loop_
_entity_poly.entity_id
_entity_poly.type
_entity_poly.pdbx_seq_one_letter_code
_entity_poly.pdbx_strand_id
1 'polypeptide(L)'
;MVDDPATKASGGFSLICGDLKHKTDNGIEPLAILTNRCDQLDSVPRIAGERGATYGLSNTIYVEPPTWPKIEKGKQLLEATIQEAVENDLDDEALMDRLITLLEDDTMPLRPGMSIQDHMDALRHSVFIPAFSDTEGWKDMADAIEEGKAKAAFDVIEDESDSDTQIPADPHVNFMKGAYGTQRQTLILIDWEGNVTYKERALWDSHGNRLEKGKGDLVIKYKITDSSPEE
;
A
#
# COMPACT_ATOMS: atom_id res chain seq x y z
N MET A 1 18.22 8.86 10.68
CA MET A 1 16.90 8.65 10.04
C MET A 1 15.75 9.17 10.91
N VAL A 2 15.75 8.92 12.23
CA VAL A 2 14.71 9.41 13.17
C VAL A 2 14.86 10.91 13.52
N ASP A 3 16.08 11.45 13.51
CA ASP A 3 16.35 12.85 13.91
C ASP A 3 16.52 13.85 12.74
N ASP A 4 16.17 13.45 11.50
CA ASP A 4 16.25 14.37 10.36
C ASP A 4 14.99 15.26 10.29
N PRO A 5 15.09 16.60 10.30
CA PRO A 5 13.94 17.48 10.13
C PRO A 5 13.12 17.20 8.86
N ALA A 6 13.76 16.70 7.79
CA ALA A 6 13.10 16.34 6.54
C ALA A 6 12.17 15.12 6.69
N THR A 7 12.46 14.17 7.59
CA THR A 7 11.58 13.03 7.84
C THR A 7 10.36 13.40 8.71
N LYS A 8 10.37 14.55 9.40
CA LYS A 8 9.22 15.07 10.15
C LYS A 8 8.21 15.83 9.30
N ALA A 9 8.62 16.30 8.12
CA ALA A 9 7.76 17.08 7.20
C ALA A 9 7.03 16.22 6.14
N SER A 10 7.38 14.94 6.00
CA SER A 10 6.76 14.04 5.02
C SER A 10 5.46 13.43 5.56
N GLY A 11 4.39 13.48 4.75
CA GLY A 11 3.12 12.80 5.00
C GLY A 11 3.37 11.36 5.41
N GLY A 12 3.01 11.03 6.66
CA GLY A 12 3.81 10.06 7.38
C GLY A 12 3.78 8.65 6.79
N PHE A 13 4.99 8.16 6.55
CA PHE A 13 5.29 6.85 6.02
C PHE A 13 5.42 5.83 7.15
N SER A 14 5.24 4.57 6.81
CA SER A 14 5.53 3.43 7.67
C SER A 14 6.40 2.47 6.90
N LEU A 15 7.54 2.10 7.47
CA LEU A 15 8.51 1.18 6.91
C LEU A 15 8.55 -0.08 7.78
N ILE A 16 8.37 -1.24 7.18
CA ILE A 16 8.54 -2.53 7.86
C ILE A 16 9.96 -3.03 7.57
N CYS A 17 10.75 -3.28 8.62
CA CYS A 17 12.13 -3.71 8.52
C CYS A 17 12.39 -5.00 9.31
N GLY A 18 13.14 -5.93 8.74
CA GLY A 18 13.69 -7.08 9.44
C GLY A 18 14.38 -8.03 8.48
N ASP A 19 15.05 -9.05 9.04
CA ASP A 19 15.69 -10.10 8.25
C ASP A 19 14.83 -11.36 8.25
N LEU A 20 14.31 -11.70 7.07
CA LEU A 20 13.46 -12.88 6.86
C LEU A 20 14.25 -14.18 6.82
N LYS A 21 15.59 -14.12 6.82
CA LYS A 21 16.47 -15.31 6.86
C LYS A 21 16.53 -15.91 8.27
N HIS A 22 16.35 -15.09 9.31
CA HIS A 22 16.38 -15.54 10.69
C HIS A 22 15.02 -16.11 11.10
N LYS A 23 14.93 -17.44 11.08
CA LYS A 23 13.76 -18.18 11.56
C LYS A 23 13.90 -18.51 13.04
N THR A 24 12.77 -18.56 13.73
CA THR A 24 12.66 -19.07 15.10
C THR A 24 11.94 -20.41 15.07
N ASP A 25 11.92 -21.14 16.19
CA ASP A 25 11.23 -22.44 16.30
C ASP A 25 9.74 -22.35 15.90
N ASN A 26 9.13 -21.17 16.06
CA ASN A 26 7.69 -20.94 15.85
C ASN A 26 7.38 -19.77 14.89
N GLY A 27 8.33 -19.33 14.07
CA GLY A 27 8.12 -18.14 13.23
C GLY A 27 9.37 -17.57 12.58
N ILE A 28 9.39 -16.24 12.43
CA ILE A 28 10.55 -15.45 12.00
C ILE A 28 10.96 -14.51 13.14
N GLU A 29 12.14 -13.91 13.03
CA GLU A 29 12.51 -12.79 13.90
C GLU A 29 11.51 -11.62 13.72
N PRO A 30 11.00 -11.00 14.81
CA PRO A 30 10.00 -9.95 14.69
C PRO A 30 10.45 -8.73 13.88
N LEU A 31 9.62 -8.34 12.91
CA LEU A 31 9.85 -7.18 12.05
C LEU A 31 9.51 -5.88 12.81
N ALA A 32 10.30 -4.83 12.62
CA ALA A 32 10.11 -3.51 13.20
C ALA A 32 9.26 -2.62 12.29
N ILE A 33 8.33 -1.84 12.87
CA ILE A 33 7.61 -0.78 12.17
C ILE A 33 8.27 0.56 12.49
N LEU A 34 9.02 1.12 11.53
CA LEU A 34 9.62 2.44 11.64
C LEU A 34 8.69 3.50 11.03
N THR A 35 8.36 4.53 11.79
CA THR A 35 7.55 5.65 11.33
C THR A 35 8.13 6.96 11.86
N ASN A 36 7.91 8.05 11.12
CA ASN A 36 8.23 9.40 11.58
C ASN A 36 7.35 9.90 12.74
N ARG A 37 6.41 9.06 13.22
CA ARG A 37 5.51 9.35 14.34
C ARG A 37 5.92 8.67 15.66
N CYS A 38 7.10 8.03 15.73
CA CYS A 38 7.64 7.41 16.94
C CYS A 38 8.81 8.24 17.49
N ASP A 39 8.64 8.79 18.70
CA ASP A 39 9.63 9.69 19.32
C ASP A 39 10.77 8.96 20.06
N GLN A 40 10.68 7.63 20.27
CA GLN A 40 11.66 6.85 21.04
C GLN A 40 11.92 5.46 20.43
N LEU A 41 13.20 5.09 20.30
CA LEU A 41 13.66 3.81 19.71
C LEU A 41 13.15 2.57 20.48
N ASP A 42 13.05 2.66 21.81
CA ASP A 42 12.58 1.55 22.65
C ASP A 42 11.07 1.27 22.51
N SER A 43 10.35 2.14 21.79
CA SER A 43 8.90 2.03 21.56
C SER A 43 8.55 1.62 20.13
N VAL A 44 9.52 1.17 19.33
CA VAL A 44 9.29 0.71 17.96
C VAL A 44 8.48 -0.59 17.97
N PRO A 45 7.26 -0.62 17.38
CA PRO A 45 6.44 -1.82 17.37
C PRO A 45 7.13 -2.97 16.63
N ARG A 46 6.96 -4.19 17.17
CA ARG A 46 7.46 -5.44 16.61
C ARG A 46 6.29 -6.33 16.20
N ILE A 47 6.30 -6.82 14.98
CA ILE A 47 5.22 -7.63 14.38
C ILE A 47 5.78 -8.91 13.74
N ALA A 48 4.88 -9.80 13.31
CA ALA A 48 5.19 -11.03 12.57
C ALA A 48 6.09 -12.06 13.30
N GLY A 49 6.32 -11.90 14.60
CA GLY A 49 7.07 -12.87 15.41
C GLY A 49 6.27 -14.14 15.76
N GLU A 50 4.94 -14.05 15.72
CA GLU A 50 4.03 -15.17 16.01
C GLU A 50 3.45 -15.72 14.71
N ARG A 51 3.61 -17.03 14.49
CA ARG A 51 3.03 -17.73 13.35
C ARG A 51 1.50 -17.77 13.43
N GLY A 52 0.84 -17.52 12.30
CA GLY A 52 -0.62 -17.52 12.21
C GLY A 52 -1.27 -16.21 12.67
N ALA A 53 -0.48 -15.20 13.06
CA ALA A 53 -0.99 -13.89 13.42
C ALA A 53 -1.12 -12.96 12.20
N THR A 54 -2.18 -12.15 12.19
CA THR A 54 -2.43 -11.13 11.18
C THR A 54 -2.19 -9.73 11.75
N TYR A 55 -1.50 -8.88 10.98
CA TYR A 55 -1.17 -7.51 11.37
C TYR A 55 -1.71 -6.55 10.31
N GLY A 56 -2.16 -5.38 10.74
CA GLY A 56 -2.72 -4.38 9.83
C GLY A 56 -2.13 -3.00 10.10
N LEU A 57 -1.78 -2.31 9.01
CA LEU A 57 -1.17 -0.99 9.04
C LEU A 57 -1.91 -0.06 8.08
N SER A 58 -1.97 1.22 8.43
CA SER A 58 -2.46 2.26 7.53
C SER A 58 -1.64 3.53 7.74
N ASN A 59 -2.06 4.65 7.15
CA ASN A 59 -1.38 5.95 7.26
C ASN A 59 -1.60 6.62 8.64
N THR A 60 -1.77 5.82 9.69
CA THR A 60 -1.92 6.22 11.09
C THR A 60 -0.86 5.52 11.94
N ILE A 61 -0.70 5.95 13.19
CA ILE A 61 0.18 5.28 14.15
C ILE A 61 -0.30 3.84 14.33
N TYR A 62 0.63 2.89 14.35
CA TYR A 62 0.32 1.50 14.64
C TYR A 62 -0.11 1.37 16.12
N VAL A 63 -1.34 0.89 16.32
CA VAL A 63 -1.93 0.67 17.64
C VAL A 63 -2.74 -0.62 17.61
N GLU A 64 -2.72 -1.35 18.72
CA GLU A 64 -3.57 -2.53 18.94
C GLU A 64 -4.36 -2.33 20.24
N PRO A 65 -5.71 -2.43 20.21
CA PRO A 65 -6.55 -2.69 19.04
C PRO A 65 -6.53 -1.53 18.01
N PRO A 66 -6.81 -1.81 16.72
CA PRO A 66 -6.82 -0.77 15.70
C PRO A 66 -7.97 0.21 15.91
N THR A 67 -7.75 1.48 15.59
CA THR A 67 -8.78 2.52 15.67
C THR A 67 -9.57 2.71 14.38
N TRP A 68 -9.03 2.23 13.25
CA TRP A 68 -9.64 2.40 11.93
C TRP A 68 -10.39 1.12 11.51
N PRO A 69 -11.69 1.21 11.17
CA PRO A 69 -12.50 0.04 10.83
C PRO A 69 -11.94 -0.82 9.68
N LYS A 70 -11.32 -0.19 8.67
CA LYS A 70 -10.72 -0.93 7.56
C LYS A 70 -9.59 -1.87 7.97
N ILE A 71 -8.88 -1.58 9.06
CA ILE A 71 -7.78 -2.42 9.53
C ILE A 71 -8.36 -3.71 10.11
N GLU A 72 -9.37 -3.60 10.97
CA GLU A 72 -10.08 -4.75 11.52
C GLU A 72 -10.72 -5.58 10.41
N LYS A 73 -11.43 -4.92 9.48
CA LYS A 73 -12.02 -5.59 8.31
C LYS A 73 -10.98 -6.30 7.46
N GLY A 74 -9.86 -5.63 7.15
CA GLY A 74 -8.78 -6.21 6.35
C GLY A 74 -8.16 -7.45 7.01
N LYS A 75 -7.96 -7.43 8.34
CA LYS A 75 -7.51 -8.61 9.11
C LYS A 75 -8.49 -9.78 8.97
N GLN A 76 -9.78 -9.52 9.18
CA GLN A 76 -10.84 -10.54 9.05
C GLN A 76 -10.92 -11.14 7.64
N LEU A 77 -10.88 -10.29 6.60
CA LEU A 77 -10.91 -10.75 5.22
C LEU A 77 -9.69 -11.62 4.88
N LEU A 78 -8.50 -11.23 5.36
CA LEU A 78 -7.26 -11.95 5.11
C LEU A 78 -7.27 -13.32 5.79
N GLU A 79 -7.67 -13.37 7.06
CA GLU A 79 -7.80 -14.61 7.82
C GLU A 79 -8.79 -15.58 7.17
N ALA A 80 -9.97 -15.08 6.77
CA ALA A 80 -10.98 -15.88 6.06
C ALA A 80 -10.44 -16.40 4.72
N THR A 81 -9.73 -15.58 3.96
CA THR A 81 -9.16 -15.97 2.66
C THR A 81 -8.09 -17.04 2.82
N ILE A 82 -7.22 -16.91 3.83
CA ILE A 82 -6.19 -17.92 4.13
C ILE A 82 -6.83 -19.23 4.57
N GLN A 83 -7.87 -19.16 5.43
CA GLN A 83 -8.58 -20.35 5.88
C GLN A 83 -9.24 -21.08 4.70
N GLU A 84 -9.96 -20.36 3.82
CA GLU A 84 -10.56 -20.94 2.61
C GLU A 84 -9.48 -21.57 1.72
N ALA A 85 -8.33 -20.93 1.56
CA ALA A 85 -7.24 -21.46 0.74
C ALA A 85 -6.69 -22.78 1.30
N VAL A 86 -6.52 -22.88 2.62
CA VAL A 86 -6.09 -24.12 3.29
C VAL A 86 -7.15 -25.21 3.17
N GLU A 87 -8.43 -24.89 3.39
CA GLU A 87 -9.53 -25.85 3.32
C GLU A 87 -9.71 -26.44 1.92
N ASN A 88 -9.41 -25.66 0.87
CA ASN A 88 -9.55 -26.07 -0.53
C ASN A 88 -8.22 -26.51 -1.18
N ASP A 89 -7.13 -26.60 -0.41
CA ASP A 89 -5.79 -26.98 -0.90
C ASP A 89 -5.35 -26.15 -2.13
N LEU A 90 -5.54 -24.82 -2.04
CA LEU A 90 -5.17 -23.90 -3.11
C LEU A 90 -3.65 -23.79 -3.23
N ASP A 91 -3.16 -23.73 -4.47
CA ASP A 91 -1.77 -23.37 -4.74
C ASP A 91 -1.49 -21.87 -4.56
N ASP A 92 -0.22 -21.49 -4.64
CA ASP A 92 0.24 -20.11 -4.45
C ASP A 92 -0.42 -19.13 -5.46
N GLU A 93 -0.66 -19.58 -6.69
CA GLU A 93 -1.25 -18.75 -7.74
C GLU A 93 -2.73 -18.45 -7.43
N ALA A 94 -3.49 -19.49 -7.10
CA ALA A 94 -4.89 -19.39 -6.71
C ALA A 94 -5.05 -18.58 -5.41
N LEU A 95 -4.18 -18.79 -4.41
CA LEU A 95 -4.15 -17.98 -3.19
C LEU A 95 -3.91 -16.50 -3.52
N MET A 96 -2.91 -16.18 -4.33
CA MET A 96 -2.65 -14.79 -4.70
C MET A 96 -3.80 -14.15 -5.49
N ASP A 97 -4.49 -14.88 -6.37
CA ASP A 97 -5.68 -14.37 -7.05
C ASP A 97 -6.84 -14.05 -6.09
N ARG A 98 -7.03 -14.87 -5.05
CA ARG A 98 -7.98 -14.59 -3.97
C ARG A 98 -7.57 -13.35 -3.18
N LEU A 99 -6.29 -13.22 -2.82
CA LEU A 99 -5.76 -12.07 -2.10
C LEU A 99 -5.86 -10.76 -2.91
N ILE A 100 -5.66 -10.80 -4.23
CA ILE A 100 -5.92 -9.61 -5.07
C ILE A 100 -7.41 -9.25 -5.05
N THR A 101 -8.30 -10.25 -5.12
CA THR A 101 -9.75 -10.00 -5.06
C THR A 101 -10.16 -9.39 -3.71
N LEU A 102 -9.53 -9.78 -2.61
CA LEU A 102 -9.71 -9.12 -1.31
C LEU A 102 -9.35 -7.63 -1.36
N LEU A 103 -8.28 -7.25 -2.05
CA LEU A 103 -7.88 -5.85 -2.21
C LEU A 103 -8.85 -5.04 -3.08
N GLU A 104 -9.78 -5.70 -3.78
CA GLU A 104 -10.86 -5.09 -4.58
C GLU A 104 -12.15 -4.88 -3.75
N ASP A 105 -12.13 -5.13 -2.42
CA ASP A 105 -13.25 -4.91 -1.51
C ASP A 105 -13.64 -3.41 -1.40
N ASP A 106 -14.49 -2.97 -2.32
CA ASP A 106 -15.04 -1.63 -2.39
C ASP A 106 -16.23 -1.51 -1.43
N THR A 107 -15.96 -0.99 -0.24
CA THR A 107 -16.97 -0.70 0.78
C THR A 107 -16.92 0.72 1.28
N MET A 108 -16.35 1.62 0.46
CA MET A 108 -16.29 3.03 0.79
C MET A 108 -17.74 3.57 0.86
N PRO A 109 -18.13 4.23 1.97
CA PRO A 109 -19.50 4.67 2.17
C PRO A 109 -19.81 5.94 1.35
N LEU A 110 -19.93 5.77 0.03
CA LEU A 110 -20.21 6.84 -0.92
C LEU A 110 -21.67 7.29 -0.90
N ARG A 111 -21.89 8.60 -0.99
CA ARG A 111 -23.21 9.24 -1.05
C ARG A 111 -23.20 10.39 -2.06
N PRO A 112 -24.30 10.65 -2.78
CA PRO A 112 -24.38 11.81 -3.70
C PRO A 112 -24.09 13.12 -2.96
N GLY A 113 -23.26 13.98 -3.56
CA GLY A 113 -22.95 15.31 -3.02
C GLY A 113 -21.97 15.34 -1.85
N MET A 114 -21.24 14.25 -1.59
CA MET A 114 -20.15 14.25 -0.60
C MET A 114 -19.10 15.31 -0.93
N SER A 115 -18.68 16.07 0.08
CA SER A 115 -17.53 16.96 -0.05
C SER A 115 -16.23 16.15 -0.13
N ILE A 116 -15.13 16.79 -0.54
CA ILE A 116 -13.80 16.18 -0.47
C ILE A 116 -13.46 15.74 0.96
N GLN A 117 -13.80 16.56 1.96
CA GLN A 117 -13.58 16.21 3.37
C GLN A 117 -14.35 14.94 3.77
N ASP A 118 -15.60 14.79 3.32
CA ASP A 118 -16.39 13.58 3.57
C ASP A 118 -15.75 12.33 2.93
N HIS A 119 -15.17 12.48 1.73
CA HIS A 119 -14.44 11.39 1.08
C HIS A 119 -13.18 11.02 1.87
N MET A 120 -12.41 12.01 2.34
CA MET A 120 -11.22 11.80 3.17
C MET A 120 -11.56 11.07 4.47
N ASP A 121 -12.67 11.44 5.13
CA ASP A 121 -13.15 10.76 6.32
C ASP A 121 -13.60 9.30 6.06
N ALA A 122 -14.17 9.05 4.87
CA ALA A 122 -14.61 7.73 4.42
C ALA A 122 -13.44 6.76 4.13
N LEU A 123 -12.22 7.26 3.88
CA LEU A 123 -11.02 6.43 3.63
C LEU A 123 -10.68 5.46 4.78
N ARG A 124 -11.16 5.72 5.99
CA ARG A 124 -10.93 4.88 7.18
C ARG A 124 -11.75 3.59 7.18
N HIS A 125 -12.74 3.51 6.28
CA HIS A 125 -13.75 2.44 6.28
C HIS A 125 -13.56 1.40 5.18
N SER A 126 -12.70 1.65 4.18
CA SER A 126 -12.55 0.77 3.03
C SER A 126 -11.10 0.36 2.79
N VAL A 127 -10.91 -0.88 2.33
CA VAL A 127 -9.62 -1.41 1.86
C VAL A 127 -9.34 -0.86 0.46
N PHE A 128 -10.33 -0.97 -0.44
CA PHE A 128 -10.28 -0.37 -1.77
C PHE A 128 -10.84 1.05 -1.75
N ILE A 129 -10.14 2.00 -2.36
CA ILE A 129 -10.60 3.38 -2.50
C ILE A 129 -10.97 3.62 -3.98
N PRO A 130 -12.26 3.70 -4.33
CA PRO A 130 -12.67 4.10 -5.67
C PRO A 130 -12.19 5.52 -5.98
N ALA A 131 -11.91 5.79 -7.26
CA ALA A 131 -11.44 7.11 -7.68
C ALA A 131 -12.51 8.19 -7.43
N PHE A 132 -12.13 9.28 -6.76
CA PHE A 132 -12.95 10.46 -6.57
C PHE A 132 -12.14 11.73 -6.80
N SER A 133 -12.83 12.78 -7.26
CA SER A 133 -12.29 14.13 -7.42
C SER A 133 -13.43 15.13 -7.47
N ASP A 134 -13.10 16.42 -7.39
CA ASP A 134 -14.02 17.49 -7.74
C ASP A 134 -14.09 17.70 -9.26
N THR A 135 -14.93 18.64 -9.72
CA THR A 135 -15.11 18.91 -11.15
C THR A 135 -13.81 19.36 -11.83
N GLU A 136 -12.95 20.10 -11.13
CA GLU A 136 -11.68 20.59 -11.67
C GLU A 136 -10.68 19.44 -11.79
N GLY A 137 -10.53 18.61 -10.76
CA GLY A 137 -9.62 17.47 -10.82
C GLY A 137 -10.04 16.39 -11.83
N TRP A 138 -11.34 16.19 -12.07
CA TRP A 138 -11.79 15.33 -13.19
C TRP A 138 -11.45 15.93 -14.55
N LYS A 139 -11.56 17.25 -14.69
CA LYS A 139 -11.20 17.94 -15.92
C LYS A 139 -9.69 17.87 -16.17
N ASP A 140 -8.88 18.14 -15.16
CA ASP A 140 -7.42 18.04 -15.23
C ASP A 140 -6.97 16.63 -15.63
N MET A 141 -7.63 15.59 -15.09
CA MET A 141 -7.37 14.21 -15.46
C MET A 141 -7.73 13.94 -16.93
N ALA A 142 -8.87 14.44 -17.40
CA ALA A 142 -9.28 14.29 -18.80
C ALA A 142 -8.33 15.01 -19.77
N ASP A 143 -7.94 16.25 -19.46
CA ASP A 143 -7.00 17.04 -20.25
C ASP A 143 -5.62 16.33 -20.30
N ALA A 144 -5.15 15.76 -19.18
CA ALA A 144 -3.89 14.99 -19.14
C ALA A 144 -3.93 13.69 -19.96
N ILE A 145 -5.08 12.99 -19.99
CA ILE A 145 -5.31 11.82 -20.84
C ILE A 145 -5.23 12.25 -22.32
N GLU A 146 -5.91 13.33 -22.71
CA GLU A 146 -5.95 13.82 -24.09
C GLU A 146 -4.57 14.28 -24.60
N GLU A 147 -3.79 14.93 -23.73
CA GLU A 147 -2.44 15.40 -24.05
C GLU A 147 -1.38 14.28 -24.01
N GLY A 148 -1.73 13.07 -23.58
CA GLY A 148 -0.80 11.96 -23.41
C GLY A 148 0.28 12.20 -22.33
N LYS A 149 0.06 13.17 -21.43
CA LYS A 149 1.04 13.65 -20.43
C LYS A 149 0.94 12.98 -19.07
N ALA A 150 -0.03 12.11 -18.83
CA ALA A 150 0.03 11.30 -17.63
C ALA A 150 1.32 10.45 -17.70
N LYS A 151 2.19 10.67 -16.71
CA LYS A 151 3.49 10.00 -16.59
C LYS A 151 3.27 8.67 -15.86
N ALA A 152 4.00 7.63 -16.27
CA ALA A 152 3.95 6.34 -15.61
C ALA A 152 4.42 6.45 -14.15
N ALA A 153 3.67 5.86 -13.22
CA ALA A 153 4.04 5.81 -11.79
C ALA A 153 5.32 4.99 -11.49
N PHE A 154 5.96 4.41 -12.52
CA PHE A 154 7.19 3.61 -12.40
C PHE A 154 8.39 4.17 -13.16
N ASP A 155 8.23 5.25 -13.91
CA ASP A 155 9.42 5.99 -14.31
C ASP A 155 10.04 6.60 -13.06
N VAL A 156 11.37 6.76 -13.06
CA VAL A 156 12.08 7.56 -12.06
C VAL A 156 11.22 8.79 -11.81
N ILE A 157 10.88 9.07 -10.55
CA ILE A 157 10.37 10.38 -10.19
C ILE A 157 11.52 11.32 -10.54
N GLU A 158 11.56 11.78 -11.79
CA GLU A 158 12.35 12.92 -12.15
C GLU A 158 11.83 14.01 -11.23
N ASP A 159 12.73 14.55 -10.43
CA ASP A 159 12.47 15.71 -9.60
C ASP A 159 12.19 16.89 -10.53
N GLU A 160 10.97 16.92 -11.08
CA GLU A 160 10.39 18.04 -11.80
C GLU A 160 9.78 19.03 -10.80
N SER A 161 10.42 19.21 -9.64
CA SER A 161 10.29 20.47 -8.94
C SER A 161 10.91 21.55 -9.84
N ASP A 162 10.09 22.04 -10.78
CA ASP A 162 10.39 23.25 -11.51
C ASP A 162 10.62 24.33 -10.45
N SER A 163 11.83 24.89 -10.38
CA SER A 163 12.24 25.78 -9.29
C SER A 163 11.39 27.05 -9.19
N ASP A 164 10.58 27.32 -10.22
CA ASP A 164 9.61 28.41 -10.31
C ASP A 164 8.16 28.01 -9.96
N THR A 165 7.87 26.71 -9.77
CA THR A 165 6.56 26.32 -9.24
C THR A 165 6.51 26.72 -7.78
N GLN A 166 5.75 27.77 -7.46
CA GLN A 166 5.37 28.07 -6.09
C GLN A 166 4.66 26.84 -5.53
N ILE A 167 5.38 26.01 -4.79
CA ILE A 167 4.82 24.92 -4.01
C ILE A 167 3.78 25.59 -3.10
N PRO A 168 2.48 25.35 -3.30
CA PRO A 168 1.50 25.85 -2.35
C PRO A 168 1.88 25.29 -0.98
N ALA A 169 1.93 26.13 0.04
CA ALA A 169 2.39 25.75 1.37
C ALA A 169 1.55 24.63 2.02
N ASP A 170 0.43 24.26 1.40
CA ASP A 170 -0.47 23.20 1.84
C ASP A 170 -0.24 21.89 1.04
N PRO A 171 0.33 20.84 1.67
CA PRO A 171 0.53 19.52 1.08
C PRO A 171 -0.76 18.86 0.57
N HIS A 172 -1.94 19.30 1.05
CA HIS A 172 -3.23 18.81 0.55
C HIS A 172 -3.45 19.16 -0.93
N VAL A 173 -2.92 20.28 -1.42
CA VAL A 173 -3.19 20.76 -2.79
C VAL A 173 -2.48 19.89 -3.83
N ASN A 174 -1.26 19.42 -3.53
CA ASN A 174 -0.52 18.54 -4.45
C ASN A 174 -1.07 17.11 -4.47
N PHE A 175 -1.66 16.64 -3.37
CA PHE A 175 -2.29 15.31 -3.31
C PHE A 175 -3.58 15.22 -4.15
N MET A 176 -4.13 16.34 -4.61
CA MET A 176 -5.43 16.44 -5.29
C MET A 176 -5.35 16.89 -6.75
N LYS A 177 -4.16 16.95 -7.37
CA LYS A 177 -4.09 17.19 -8.82
C LYS A 177 -4.53 15.91 -9.55
N GLY A 178 -5.77 15.88 -10.01
CA GLY A 178 -6.42 14.71 -10.62
C GLY A 178 -7.34 13.95 -9.66
N ALA A 179 -7.68 12.70 -9.99
CA ALA A 179 -8.49 11.86 -9.12
C ALA A 179 -7.66 11.13 -8.06
N TYR A 180 -8.17 11.11 -6.82
CA TYR A 180 -7.60 10.34 -5.72
C TYR A 180 -8.25 8.96 -5.69
N GLY A 181 -7.45 7.90 -5.51
CA GLY A 181 -7.98 6.54 -5.33
C GLY A 181 -6.89 5.49 -5.32
N THR A 182 -7.28 4.22 -5.21
CA THR A 182 -6.36 3.09 -5.32
C THR A 182 -5.78 3.05 -6.74
N GLN A 183 -4.45 3.17 -6.83
CA GLN A 183 -3.74 3.08 -8.11
C GLN A 183 -3.20 1.67 -8.37
N ARG A 184 -2.68 1.03 -7.32
CA ARG A 184 -2.00 -0.26 -7.39
C ARG A 184 -2.40 -1.15 -6.22
N GLN A 185 -2.36 -2.46 -6.45
CA GLN A 185 -2.57 -3.50 -5.44
C GLN A 185 -1.36 -4.42 -5.47
N THR A 186 -0.68 -4.58 -4.34
CA THR A 186 0.57 -5.34 -4.26
C THR A 186 0.45 -6.48 -3.27
N LEU A 187 0.97 -7.64 -3.65
CA LEU A 187 1.16 -8.81 -2.82
C LEU A 187 2.63 -9.23 -2.84
N ILE A 188 3.14 -9.61 -1.68
CA ILE A 188 4.47 -10.19 -1.53
C ILE A 188 4.28 -11.49 -0.76
N LEU A 189 4.40 -12.61 -1.46
CA LEU A 189 4.36 -13.94 -0.86
C LEU A 189 5.81 -14.42 -0.67
N ILE A 190 6.12 -14.90 0.53
CA ILE A 190 7.45 -15.39 0.89
C ILE A 190 7.27 -16.73 1.57
N ASP A 191 7.84 -17.78 1.01
CA ASP A 191 7.78 -19.11 1.58
C ASP A 191 8.91 -19.38 2.60
N TRP A 192 8.85 -20.53 3.25
CA TRP A 192 9.85 -20.95 4.21
C TRP A 192 11.19 -21.31 3.56
N GLU A 193 11.32 -21.39 2.25
CA GLU A 193 12.59 -21.61 1.55
C GLU A 193 13.22 -20.29 1.07
N GLY A 194 12.58 -19.15 1.36
CA GLY A 194 13.00 -17.84 0.94
C GLY A 194 12.70 -17.55 -0.53
N ASN A 195 11.81 -18.32 -1.17
CA ASN A 195 11.30 -17.98 -2.48
C ASN A 195 10.28 -16.86 -2.33
N VAL A 196 10.43 -15.80 -3.12
CA VAL A 196 9.59 -14.62 -3.10
C VAL A 196 8.81 -14.53 -4.39
N THR A 197 7.50 -14.34 -4.28
CA THR A 197 6.65 -13.94 -5.38
C THR A 197 6.07 -12.55 -5.08
N TYR A 198 6.52 -11.56 -5.84
CA TYR A 198 5.92 -10.24 -5.90
C TYR A 198 4.86 -10.24 -7.01
N LYS A 199 3.62 -9.91 -6.67
CA LYS A 199 2.54 -9.72 -7.63
C LYS A 199 1.95 -8.34 -7.43
N GLU A 200 1.78 -7.61 -8.51
CA GLU A 200 1.16 -6.30 -8.46
C GLU A 200 0.19 -6.12 -9.61
N ARG A 201 -0.95 -5.48 -9.31
CA ARG A 201 -1.95 -5.07 -10.29
C ARG A 201 -1.99 -3.55 -10.35
N ALA A 202 -1.71 -2.99 -11.52
CA ALA A 202 -2.03 -1.60 -11.84
C ALA A 202 -3.52 -1.50 -12.21
N LEU A 203 -4.23 -0.51 -11.66
CA LEU A 203 -5.62 -0.23 -12.02
C LEU A 203 -5.76 0.84 -13.10
N TRP A 204 -4.67 1.54 -13.37
CA TRP A 204 -4.59 2.65 -14.32
C TRP A 204 -3.32 2.49 -15.16
N ASP A 205 -3.39 2.83 -16.44
CA ASP A 205 -2.23 2.88 -17.32
C ASP A 205 -1.43 4.17 -17.13
N SER A 206 -0.33 4.31 -17.87
CA SER A 206 0.50 5.52 -17.85
C SER A 206 -0.29 6.76 -18.20
N HIS A 207 -1.33 6.64 -19.03
CA HIS A 207 -2.14 7.76 -19.50
C HIS A 207 -3.31 8.11 -18.59
N GLY A 208 -3.52 7.39 -17.48
CA GLY A 208 -4.66 7.61 -16.58
C GLY A 208 -5.96 6.92 -17.02
N ASN A 209 -5.89 5.98 -17.98
CA ASN A 209 -7.04 5.14 -18.33
C ASN A 209 -7.12 3.94 -17.40
N ARG A 210 -8.36 3.56 -17.03
CA ARG A 210 -8.58 2.38 -16.21
C ARG A 210 -8.23 1.11 -16.98
N LEU A 211 -7.47 0.22 -16.35
CA LEU A 211 -7.10 -1.08 -16.91
C LEU A 211 -8.18 -2.14 -16.60
N GLU A 212 -8.40 -3.05 -17.55
CA GLU A 212 -9.23 -4.22 -17.35
C GLU A 212 -8.55 -5.22 -16.41
N LYS A 213 -9.34 -6.05 -15.71
CA LYS A 213 -8.80 -7.10 -14.83
C LYS A 213 -7.88 -8.04 -15.60
N GLY A 214 -6.69 -8.29 -15.06
CA GLY A 214 -5.65 -9.11 -15.71
C GLY A 214 -4.85 -8.37 -16.77
N LYS A 215 -5.11 -7.07 -17.01
CA LYS A 215 -4.24 -6.17 -17.79
C LYS A 215 -3.46 -5.30 -16.81
N GLY A 216 -2.14 -5.22 -16.99
CA GLY A 216 -1.26 -4.47 -16.08
C GLY A 216 -0.83 -5.24 -14.82
N ASP A 217 -1.06 -6.55 -14.79
CA ASP A 217 -0.51 -7.42 -13.75
C ASP A 217 0.97 -7.69 -14.02
N LEU A 218 1.80 -7.52 -13.00
CA LEU A 218 3.23 -7.81 -12.99
C LEU A 218 3.50 -8.89 -11.95
N VAL A 219 4.24 -9.92 -12.34
CA VAL A 219 4.73 -10.97 -11.42
C VAL A 219 6.24 -11.05 -11.52
N ILE A 220 6.92 -10.86 -10.40
CA ILE A 220 8.36 -11.01 -10.27
C ILE A 220 8.62 -12.11 -9.24
N LYS A 221 9.44 -13.11 -9.62
CA LYS A 221 9.86 -14.19 -8.74
C LYS A 221 11.37 -14.13 -8.54
N TYR A 222 11.81 -14.18 -7.30
CA TYR A 222 13.23 -14.22 -6.94
C TYR A 222 13.42 -15.00 -5.64
N LYS A 223 14.68 -15.31 -5.30
CA LYS A 223 15.02 -16.02 -4.07
C LYS A 223 15.88 -15.14 -3.18
N ILE A 224 15.56 -15.10 -1.89
CA ILE A 224 16.43 -14.51 -0.88
C ILE A 224 17.66 -15.43 -0.76
N THR A 225 18.79 -14.99 -1.30
CA THR A 225 20.07 -15.70 -1.17
C THR A 225 20.91 -15.10 -0.05
N ASP A 226 21.79 -15.91 0.51
CA ASP A 226 22.86 -15.40 1.36
C ASP A 226 23.84 -14.60 0.50
N SER A 227 23.86 -13.29 0.67
CA SER A 227 25.04 -12.51 0.32
C SER A 227 26.09 -12.79 1.38
N SER A 228 26.93 -13.80 1.16
CA SER A 228 28.24 -13.76 1.80
C SER A 228 28.92 -12.47 1.33
N PRO A 229 29.45 -11.63 2.24
CA PRO A 229 30.45 -10.67 1.82
C PRO A 229 31.61 -11.50 1.27
N GLU A 230 31.98 -11.30 0.00
CA GLU A 230 33.32 -11.73 -0.44
C GLU A 230 34.33 -11.00 0.46
N GLU A 231 35.15 -11.78 1.17
CA GLU A 231 36.20 -11.32 2.10
C GLU A 231 37.23 -10.40 1.45
#